data_AF-A0A9E5QP40-F1
#
_entry.id   AF-A0A9E5QP40-F1
#
_cell.length_a   1.000
_cell.length_b   1.000
_cell.length_c   1.000
_cell.angle_alpha   90.00
_cell.angle_beta   90.00
_cell.angle_gamma   90.00
#
_symmetry.space_group_name_H-M   'P 1'
#
loop_
_entity.id
_entity.type
_entity.pdbx_description
1 polymer ?
#
loop_
_entity_poly.entity_id
_entity_poly.type
_entity_poly.pdbx_seq_one_letter_code
_entity_poly.pdbx_strand_id
1 'polypeptide(L)' 'MQSFEQYLNEKKISAQDFQQAEPKKWASLRTLFDEVHPNSFTAQKKFLLNQLRRQYPLPQPPEKALQD' A
#
# COMPACT_ATOMS: atom_id res chain seq x y z
N MET A 1 13.22 -9.42 4.31
CA MET A 1 12.31 -8.36 4.79
C MET A 1 11.82 -7.59 3.59
N GLN A 2 10.52 -7.53 3.39
CA GLN A 2 9.89 -6.73 2.33
C GLN A 2 9.71 -5.30 2.85
N SER A 3 9.87 -4.29 2.00
CA SER A 3 9.56 -2.91 2.40
C SER A 3 8.04 -2.67 2.47
N PHE A 4 7.60 -1.71 3.28
CA PHE A 4 6.17 -1.34 3.37
C PHE A 4 5.58 -0.92 2.01
N GLU A 5 6.37 -0.25 1.17
CA GLU A 5 5.99 0.16 -0.18
C GLU A 5 5.75 -1.04 -1.10
N GLN A 6 6.67 -2.00 -1.12
CA GLN A 6 6.50 -3.25 -1.86
C GLN A 6 5.28 -4.03 -1.38
N TYR A 7 5.06 -4.06 -0.07
CA TYR A 7 3.88 -4.70 0.52
C TYR A 7 2.57 -4.05 0.06
N LEU A 8 2.50 -2.72 0.05
CA LEU A 8 1.30 -2.00 -0.40
C LEU A 8 1.04 -2.23 -1.90
N ASN A 9 2.10 -2.27 -2.72
CA ASN A 9 1.98 -2.57 -4.14
C ASN A 9 1.37 -3.97 -4.37
N GLU A 10 1.78 -4.99 -3.62
CA GLU A 10 1.16 -6.32 -3.66
C GLU A 10 -0.30 -6.32 -3.22
N LYS A 11 -0.68 -5.40 -2.31
CA LYS A 11 -2.08 -5.17 -1.92
C LYS A 11 -2.86 -4.30 -2.90
N LYS A 12 -2.26 -3.92 -4.04
CA LYS A 12 -2.83 -3.02 -5.05
C LYS A 12 -3.15 -1.64 -4.49
N ILE A 13 -2.30 -1.15 -3.59
CA ILE A 13 -2.41 0.17 -2.96
C ILE A 13 -1.24 1.03 -3.44
N SER A 14 -1.52 2.23 -3.94
CA SER A 14 -0.51 3.22 -4.33
C SER A 14 0.17 3.78 -3.09
N ALA A 15 1.41 3.39 -2.84
CA ALA A 15 2.20 3.90 -1.73
C ALA A 15 2.38 5.43 -1.80
N GLN A 16 2.60 5.95 -3.01
CA GLN A 16 2.79 7.38 -3.27
C GLN A 16 1.53 8.18 -2.91
N ASP A 17 0.36 7.78 -3.44
CA ASP A 17 -0.89 8.50 -3.21
C ASP A 17 -1.31 8.42 -1.73
N PHE A 18 -1.10 7.27 -1.10
CA PHE A 18 -1.36 7.10 0.31
C PHE A 18 -0.44 7.99 1.18
N GLN A 19 0.86 8.04 0.87
CA GLN A 19 1.81 8.89 1.60
C GLN A 19 1.51 10.38 1.45
N GLN A 20 1.12 10.82 0.25
CA GLN A 20 0.79 12.22 -0.02
C GLN A 20 -0.52 12.65 0.66
N ALA A 21 -1.55 11.80 0.61
CA ALA A 21 -2.86 12.11 1.18
C ALA A 21 -2.89 12.01 2.72
N GLU A 22 -2.22 11.01 3.30
CA GLU A 22 -2.25 10.75 4.75
C GLU A 22 -0.84 10.51 5.35
N PRO A 23 0.09 11.49 5.33
CA PRO A 23 1.49 11.29 5.71
C PRO A 23 1.70 10.84 7.17
N LYS A 24 0.84 11.30 8.10
CA LYS A 24 0.91 10.88 9.52
C LYS A 24 0.53 9.40 9.70
N LYS A 25 -0.50 8.96 8.97
CA LYS A 25 -1.00 7.58 9.02
C LYS A 25 -0.06 6.63 8.28
N TRP A 26 0.51 7.09 7.17
CA TRP A 26 1.61 6.43 6.48
C TRP A 26 2.76 6.11 7.44
N ALA A 27 3.30 7.14 8.11
CA ALA A 27 4.41 6.96 9.04
C ALA A 27 4.07 5.96 10.17
N SER A 28 2.89 6.09 10.76
CA SER A 28 2.43 5.19 11.83
C SER A 28 2.29 3.73 11.37
N LEU A 29 1.72 3.51 10.17
CA LEU A 29 1.58 2.16 9.62
C LEU A 29 2.90 1.56 9.17
N ARG A 30 3.81 2.39 8.64
CA ARG A 30 5.17 1.96 8.27
C ARG A 30 5.94 1.50 9.50
N THR A 31 5.97 2.29 10.57
CA THR A 31 6.62 1.89 11.83
C THR A 31 6.03 0.60 12.37
N LEU A 32 4.70 0.48 12.41
CA LEU A 32 4.05 -0.76 12.86
C LEU A 32 4.40 -1.95 11.96
N PHE A 33 4.48 -1.76 10.66
CA PHE A 33 4.85 -2.81 9.70
C PHE A 33 6.28 -3.30 9.92
N ASP A 34 7.21 -2.42 10.32
CA ASP A 34 8.59 -2.79 10.62
C ASP A 34 8.71 -3.57 11.94
N GLU A 35 7.76 -3.40 12.87
CA GLU A 35 7.72 -4.10 14.16
C GLU A 35 7.09 -5.50 14.09
N VAL A 36 6.29 -5.80 13.07
CA VAL A 36 5.56 -7.08 12.96
C VAL A 36 5.74 -7.77 11.62
N HIS A 37 5.54 -9.10 11.59
CA HIS A 37 5.56 -9.83 10.33
C HIS A 37 4.42 -9.40 9.38
N PRO A 38 4.63 -9.33 8.04
CA PRO A 38 3.60 -8.87 7.08
C PRO A 38 2.26 -9.61 7.17
N ASN A 39 2.29 -10.92 7.50
CA ASN A 39 1.08 -11.71 7.70
C ASN A 39 0.27 -11.22 8.90
N SER A 40 0.94 -10.97 10.03
CA SER A 40 0.32 -10.42 11.25
C SER A 40 -0.25 -9.03 11.00
N PHE A 41 0.52 -8.17 10.31
CA PHE A 41 0.05 -6.84 9.90
C PHE A 41 -1.23 -6.94 9.05
N THR A 42 -1.24 -7.83 8.05
CA THR A 42 -2.39 -8.04 7.16
C THR A 42 -3.62 -8.50 7.94
N ALA A 43 -3.47 -9.43 8.87
CA ALA A 43 -4.58 -9.92 9.69
C ALA A 43 -5.18 -8.80 10.56
N GLN A 44 -4.31 -8.03 11.24
CA GLN A 44 -4.74 -6.94 12.12
C GLN A 44 -5.33 -5.74 11.36
N LYS A 45 -4.84 -5.46 10.14
CA LYS A 45 -5.22 -4.29 9.34
C LYS A 45 -6.08 -4.63 8.13
N LYS A 46 -6.65 -5.84 8.04
CA LYS A 46 -7.40 -6.32 6.87
C LYS A 46 -8.47 -5.33 6.39
N PHE A 47 -9.29 -4.81 7.30
CA PHE A 47 -10.34 -3.85 6.97
C PHE A 47 -9.78 -2.50 6.52
N LEU A 48 -8.72 -2.03 7.17
CA LEU A 48 -8.03 -0.80 6.80
C LEU A 48 -7.41 -0.91 5.40
N LEU A 49 -6.72 -2.01 5.10
CA LEU A 49 -6.12 -2.26 3.79
C LEU A 49 -7.17 -2.29 2.68
N ASN A 50 -8.36 -2.87 2.96
CA ASN A 50 -9.48 -2.84 2.02
C ASN A 50 -10.00 -1.41 1.76
N GLN A 51 -10.02 -0.55 2.77
CA GLN A 51 -10.38 0.86 2.60
C GLN A 51 -9.30 1.60 1.80
N LEU A 52 -8.02 1.43 2.17
CA LEU A 52 -6.89 2.05 1.46
C LEU A 52 -6.84 1.63 -0.01
N ARG A 53 -7.17 0.37 -0.33
CA ARG A 53 -7.26 -0.10 -1.73
C ARG A 53 -8.34 0.59 -2.55
N ARG A 54 -9.43 1.04 -1.91
CA ARG A 54 -10.50 1.80 -2.55
C ARG A 54 -10.16 3.29 -2.67
N GLN A 55 -9.41 3.83 -1.71
CA GLN A 55 -9.03 5.25 -1.67
C GLN A 55 -7.80 5.56 -2.53
N TYR A 56 -6.81 4.66 -2.51
CA TYR A 56 -5.50 4.79 -3.15
C TYR A 56 -5.21 3.54 -4.00
N PRO A 57 -6.03 3.26 -5.04
CA PRO A 57 -5.76 2.12 -5.91
C PRO A 57 -4.39 2.28 -6.58
N LEU A 58 -3.59 1.22 -6.63
CA LEU A 58 -2.35 1.26 -7.43
C LEU A 58 -2.74 1.41 -8.90
N PRO A 59 -2.38 2.52 -9.58
CA PRO A 59 -2.66 2.66 -11.00
C PRO A 59 -1.96 1.51 -11.72
N GLN A 60 -2.70 0.78 -12.55
CA GLN A 60 -2.04 -0.13 -13.46
C GLN A 60 -1.16 0.73 -14.37
N PRO A 61 0.12 0.35 -14.60
CA PRO A 61 0.87 0.99 -15.67
C PRO A 61 0.00 0.85 -16.93
N PRO A 62 -0.16 1.91 -17.73
CA PRO A 62 -0.95 1.83 -18.94
C PRO A 62 -0.40 0.66 -19.75
N GLU A 63 -1.19 -0.39 -19.89
CA GLU A 63 -0.86 -1.57 -20.66
C GLU A 63 -0.68 -1.11 -22.11
N LYS A 64 0.58 -0.87 -22.50
CA LYS A 64 1.03 -0.54 -23.86
C LYS A 64 0.09 0.39 -24.65
N ALA A 65 0.10 1.67 -24.33
CA ALA A 65 -0.27 2.70 -25.31
C ALA A 65 0.94 3.01 -26.23
N LEU A 66 1.41 2.01 -26.98
CA LEU A 66 2.13 2.20 -28.25
C LEU A 66 2.39 0.85 -28.91
N GLN A 67 1.71 0.61 -30.03
CA GLN A 67 2.33 0.23 -31.31
C GLN A 67 1.22 0.34 -32.36
N ASP A 68 1.09 1.55 -32.94
CA ASP A 68 0.64 1.75 -34.32
C ASP A 68 1.65 1.09 -35.30
#